data_AF-A0A7Z0GM99-F1
#
_entry.id   AF-A0A7Z0GM99-F1
#
_cell.length_a   1.000
_cell.length_b   1.000
_cell.length_c   1.000
_cell.angle_alpha   90.00
_cell.angle_beta   90.00
_cell.angle_gamma   90.00
#
_symmetry.space_group_name_H-M   'P 1'
#
loop_
_entity.id
_entity.type
_entity.pdbx_description
1 polymer ?
#
loop_
_entity_poly.entity_id
_entity_poly.type
_entity_poly.pdbx_seq_one_letter_code
_entity_poly.pdbx_strand_id
1 'polypeptide(L)'
;MIRRLLRDCAYVLPGLPIAVFGFSLLISLTAASIVTAPLWFGALLLPLTLIVASGFAELSRRRLWLWGAIPEPVVYRPRGPGMAGMLKLLSDPRRWLDLVFESVIALPVRLVTFVIAVLWIAMGPAGITYFFWSRFLPGERGLIQLLELIAPAVLPAGDVSRYLLDSAVFLIIGVIFLVTLPALMHGLAWLDAVLATSLLGAGGRGRLPDGGSPTQEAPAIEPSALSTGASFSAQAWSWMGAVFAAVVLCAVGWPVTAAVYQVNVAGAMVLTIAHCGALVLTLRHQWSGVGLSLVAAAALMGATAESGVGVWPWPVTVLLTQCGVLLVAALRRRWYCAASGWAASALLTAAAVLAAAPEVPSGALSTAIVFASVSAGVVLLGSLTRQWILNAGRLQASEEDSAQQTQRRRELEERNRIARELHDVVAHSMSVISVQAATAKYRTPGIGESAQREFDEIARSSRQALGEMRMLLGILRGEDEAPTGPTPGLEDIGQLVESTRASGATIRAHGLGALPEIPSAVGLAAYRLVQEALSNALRHAPGSTVEVTARVADGRLRLSVVNSVPPTGDLVPAPGAGLGLAGIRERVSAVGGEVETGPTPEGGFCVEARLPLA
;
A
#
# COMPACT_ATOMS: atom_id res chain seq x y z
N MET A 1 9.80 -30.86 8.59
CA MET A 1 8.83 -31.70 7.85
C MET A 1 7.42 -31.10 7.89
N ILE A 2 6.79 -30.96 9.07
CA ILE A 2 5.40 -30.45 9.23
C ILE A 2 5.19 -29.07 8.60
N ARG A 3 6.10 -28.10 8.80
CA ARG A 3 6.01 -26.76 8.16
C ARG A 3 6.00 -26.81 6.63
N ARG A 4 6.75 -27.74 6.01
CA ARG A 4 6.75 -27.92 4.54
C ARG A 4 5.43 -28.52 4.08
N LEU A 5 4.94 -29.55 4.76
CA LEU A 5 3.63 -30.15 4.50
C LEU A 5 2.50 -29.12 4.60
N LEU A 6 2.48 -28.29 5.65
CA LEU A 6 1.47 -27.23 5.80
C LEU A 6 1.53 -26.22 4.66
N ARG A 7 2.72 -25.84 4.20
CA ARG A 7 2.90 -24.95 3.05
C ARG A 7 2.41 -25.60 1.75
N ASP A 8 2.70 -26.88 1.53
CA ASP A 8 2.27 -27.62 0.34
C ASP A 8 0.74 -27.82 0.35
N CYS A 9 0.13 -28.11 1.50
CA CYS A 9 -1.34 -28.14 1.67
C CYS A 9 -1.98 -26.76 1.43
N ALA A 10 -1.40 -25.69 1.99
CA ALA A 10 -1.88 -24.33 1.80
C ALA A 10 -1.78 -23.87 0.34
N TYR A 11 -0.89 -24.47 -0.45
CA TYR A 11 -0.82 -24.24 -1.88
C TYR A 11 -1.86 -25.07 -2.66
N VAL A 12 -1.91 -26.40 -2.46
CA VAL A 12 -2.73 -27.32 -3.29
C VAL A 12 -4.23 -27.21 -3.01
N LEU A 13 -4.65 -27.19 -1.73
CA LEU A 13 -6.07 -27.24 -1.36
C LEU A 13 -6.92 -26.06 -1.88
N PRO A 14 -6.49 -24.79 -1.78
CA PRO A 14 -7.27 -23.68 -2.33
C PRO A 14 -7.23 -23.63 -3.87
N GLY A 15 -6.41 -24.45 -4.53
CA GLY A 15 -6.30 -24.48 -5.99
C GLY A 15 -7.62 -24.80 -6.69
N LEU A 16 -8.34 -25.82 -6.22
CA LEU A 16 -9.61 -26.25 -6.81
C LEU A 16 -10.71 -25.18 -6.72
N PRO A 17 -11.07 -24.61 -5.56
CA PRO A 17 -12.14 -23.62 -5.50
C PRO A 17 -11.85 -22.38 -6.36
N ILE A 18 -10.57 -21.97 -6.45
CA ILE A 18 -10.14 -20.90 -7.34
C ILE A 18 -10.35 -21.28 -8.81
N ALA A 19 -9.96 -22.49 -9.22
CA ALA A 19 -10.13 -22.92 -10.61
C ALA A 19 -11.59 -23.18 -10.97
N VAL A 20 -12.43 -23.70 -10.07
CA VAL A 20 -13.88 -23.85 -10.31
C VAL A 20 -14.51 -22.49 -10.55
N PHE A 21 -14.17 -21.49 -9.73
CA PHE A 21 -14.67 -20.13 -9.88
C PHE A 21 -14.15 -19.47 -11.17
N GLY A 22 -12.85 -19.54 -11.42
CA GLY A 22 -12.21 -19.02 -12.63
C GLY A 22 -12.77 -19.65 -13.90
N PHE A 23 -12.86 -20.98 -13.95
CA PHE A 23 -13.45 -21.75 -15.04
C PHE A 23 -14.88 -21.30 -15.34
N SER A 24 -15.74 -21.34 -14.32
CA SER A 24 -17.17 -21.04 -14.48
C SER A 24 -17.38 -19.62 -14.99
N LEU A 25 -16.59 -18.66 -14.50
CA LEU A 25 -16.68 -17.27 -14.91
C LEU A 25 -16.14 -17.06 -16.33
N LEU A 26 -14.92 -17.53 -16.60
CA LEU A 26 -14.25 -17.30 -17.88
C LEU A 26 -14.97 -17.99 -19.02
N ILE A 27 -15.47 -19.22 -18.81
CA ILE A 27 -16.20 -19.94 -19.85
C ILE A 27 -17.54 -19.26 -20.16
N SER A 28 -18.25 -18.78 -19.13
CA SER A 28 -19.53 -18.11 -19.31
C SER A 28 -19.36 -16.74 -19.98
N LEU A 29 -18.33 -15.97 -19.60
CA LEU A 29 -18.01 -14.70 -20.26
C LEU A 29 -17.57 -14.89 -21.70
N THR A 30 -16.75 -15.91 -21.98
CA THR A 30 -16.30 -16.22 -23.34
C THR A 30 -17.47 -16.65 -24.21
N ALA A 31 -18.34 -17.54 -23.70
CA ALA A 31 -19.54 -17.97 -24.40
C ALA A 31 -20.49 -16.78 -24.65
N ALA A 32 -20.78 -15.97 -23.64
CA ALA A 32 -21.60 -14.77 -23.79
C ALA A 32 -21.00 -13.79 -24.80
N SER A 33 -19.68 -13.62 -24.81
CA SER A 33 -18.97 -12.76 -25.75
C SER A 33 -19.09 -13.25 -27.19
N ILE A 34 -18.96 -14.56 -27.43
CA ILE A 34 -19.13 -15.15 -28.77
C ILE A 34 -20.57 -15.02 -29.25
N VAL A 35 -21.54 -15.39 -28.40
CA VAL A 35 -22.97 -15.37 -28.75
C VAL A 35 -23.46 -13.95 -29.05
N THR A 36 -22.98 -12.96 -28.31
CA THR A 36 -23.38 -11.55 -28.48
C THR A 36 -22.47 -10.75 -29.42
N ALA A 37 -21.50 -11.40 -30.07
CA ALA A 37 -20.59 -10.75 -31.02
C ALA A 37 -21.31 -10.08 -32.21
N PRO A 38 -22.37 -10.68 -32.82
CA PRO A 38 -23.11 -10.04 -33.91
C PRO A 38 -23.78 -8.72 -33.53
N LEU A 39 -24.07 -8.54 -32.22
CA LEU A 39 -24.70 -7.34 -31.68
C LEU A 39 -23.70 -6.26 -31.26
N TRP A 40 -22.40 -6.41 -31.61
CA TRP A 40 -21.27 -5.58 -31.15
C TRP A 40 -21.02 -5.56 -29.63
N PHE A 41 -21.98 -6.02 -28.81
CA PHE A 41 -21.84 -6.18 -27.38
C PHE A 41 -20.73 -7.20 -27.03
N GLY A 42 -20.71 -8.31 -27.75
CA GLY A 42 -19.68 -9.35 -27.59
C GLY A 42 -18.28 -8.86 -27.93
N ALA A 43 -18.15 -7.93 -28.88
CA ALA A 43 -16.87 -7.32 -29.28
C ALA A 43 -16.27 -6.43 -28.17
N LEU A 44 -17.10 -5.88 -27.28
CA LEU A 44 -16.66 -5.12 -26.10
C LEU A 44 -16.51 -6.02 -24.86
N LEU A 45 -17.24 -7.14 -24.81
CA LEU A 45 -17.17 -8.11 -23.71
C LEU A 45 -15.90 -8.98 -23.78
N LEU A 46 -15.40 -9.29 -24.97
CA LEU A 46 -14.20 -10.12 -25.14
C LEU A 46 -12.94 -9.50 -24.52
N PRO A 47 -12.60 -8.21 -24.75
CA PRO A 47 -11.47 -7.56 -24.07
C PRO A 47 -11.61 -7.53 -22.55
N LEU A 48 -12.85 -7.39 -22.03
CA LEU A 48 -13.11 -7.45 -20.59
C LEU A 48 -12.86 -8.85 -20.04
N THR A 49 -13.27 -9.89 -20.77
CA THR A 49 -13.02 -11.29 -20.45
C THR A 49 -11.52 -11.58 -20.37
N LEU A 50 -10.72 -11.02 -21.29
CA LEU A 50 -9.26 -11.13 -21.26
C LEU A 50 -8.62 -10.41 -20.07
N ILE A 51 -9.18 -9.28 -19.61
CA ILE A 51 -8.71 -8.60 -18.39
C ILE A 51 -9.00 -9.46 -17.15
N VAL A 52 -10.20 -10.04 -17.09
CA VAL A 52 -10.62 -10.94 -16.01
C VAL A 52 -9.72 -12.19 -15.98
N ALA A 53 -9.42 -12.78 -17.14
CA ALA A 53 -8.50 -13.91 -17.27
C ALA A 53 -7.09 -13.59 -16.72
N SER A 54 -6.52 -12.45 -17.12
CA SER A 54 -5.21 -12.02 -16.61
C SER A 54 -5.21 -11.80 -15.09
N GLY A 55 -6.35 -11.52 -14.48
CA GLY A 55 -6.47 -11.43 -13.02
C GLY A 55 -6.43 -12.75 -12.29
N PHE A 56 -7.04 -13.79 -12.85
CA PHE A 56 -6.87 -15.14 -12.33
C PHE A 56 -5.45 -15.65 -12.51
N ALA A 57 -4.84 -15.39 -13.67
CA ALA A 57 -3.44 -15.73 -13.92
C ALA A 57 -2.49 -15.05 -12.90
N GLU A 58 -2.76 -13.80 -12.53
CA GLU A 58 -1.99 -13.09 -11.51
C GLU A 58 -2.20 -13.68 -10.11
N LEU A 59 -3.41 -14.10 -9.76
CA LEU A 59 -3.69 -14.81 -8.52
C LEU A 59 -2.92 -16.14 -8.47
N SER A 60 -2.87 -16.87 -9.57
CA SER A 60 -2.08 -18.10 -9.72
C SER A 60 -0.58 -17.85 -9.56
N ARG A 61 -0.04 -16.76 -10.13
CA ARG A 61 1.35 -16.33 -9.94
C ARG A 61 1.67 -15.91 -8.49
N ARG A 62 0.73 -15.26 -7.80
CA ARG A 62 0.90 -14.94 -6.37
C ARG A 62 0.92 -16.18 -5.49
N ARG A 63 0.10 -17.19 -5.79
CA ARG A 63 0.14 -18.48 -5.09
C ARG A 63 1.50 -19.17 -5.25
N LEU A 64 2.06 -19.15 -6.46
CA LEU A 64 3.41 -19.64 -6.74
C LEU A 64 4.46 -18.91 -5.88
N TRP A 65 4.37 -17.58 -5.81
CA TRP A 65 5.27 -16.75 -5.00
C TRP A 65 5.18 -17.10 -3.51
N LEU A 66 3.97 -17.22 -2.96
CA LEU A 66 3.74 -17.61 -1.56
C LEU A 66 4.27 -19.02 -1.23
N TRP A 67 4.27 -19.93 -2.22
CA TRP A 67 4.84 -21.26 -2.07
C TRP A 67 6.39 -21.27 -2.11
N GLY A 68 6.99 -20.27 -2.77
CA GLY A 68 8.44 -20.07 -2.87
C GLY A 68 9.01 -20.18 -4.30
N ALA A 69 8.15 -20.24 -5.33
CA ALA A 69 8.57 -20.15 -6.72
C ALA A 69 8.51 -18.70 -7.19
N ILE A 70 9.55 -18.22 -7.87
CA ILE A 70 9.61 -16.84 -8.39
C ILE A 70 9.39 -16.91 -9.91
N PRO A 71 8.14 -16.75 -10.40
CA PRO A 71 7.90 -16.66 -11.83
C PRO A 71 8.48 -15.35 -12.37
N GLU A 72 8.98 -15.36 -13.61
CA GLU A 72 9.41 -14.13 -14.27
C GLU A 72 8.23 -13.16 -14.44
N PRO A 73 8.45 -11.86 -14.19
CA PRO A 73 7.39 -10.85 -14.32
C PRO A 73 6.88 -10.78 -15.76
N VAL A 74 5.56 -10.85 -15.92
CA VAL A 74 4.90 -10.79 -17.23
C VAL A 74 4.49 -9.34 -17.51
N VAL A 75 4.97 -8.78 -18.62
CA VAL A 75 4.58 -7.43 -19.07
C VAL A 75 3.42 -7.54 -20.05
N TYR A 76 2.29 -6.93 -19.70
CA TYR A 76 1.13 -6.81 -20.58
C TYR A 76 1.23 -5.58 -21.47
N ARG A 77 0.63 -5.62 -22.66
CA ARG A 77 0.50 -4.41 -23.47
C ARG A 77 -0.38 -3.38 -22.72
N PRO A 78 0.04 -2.10 -22.64
CA PRO A 78 -0.69 -1.08 -21.92
C PRO A 78 -2.05 -0.81 -22.58
N ARG A 79 -3.05 -0.54 -21.74
CA ARG A 79 -4.38 -0.15 -22.20
C ARG A 79 -4.33 1.27 -22.78
N GLY A 80 -4.58 1.40 -24.08
CA GLY A 80 -4.77 2.72 -24.68
C GLY A 80 -6.07 3.40 -24.21
N PRO A 81 -6.17 4.72 -24.25
CA PRO A 81 -7.42 5.43 -23.94
C PRO A 81 -8.51 5.13 -24.99
N GLY A 82 -9.76 5.13 -24.54
CA GLY A 82 -10.95 4.97 -25.40
C GLY A 82 -11.27 3.53 -25.85
N MET A 83 -12.28 3.42 -26.70
CA MET A 83 -12.83 2.13 -27.17
C MET A 83 -11.86 1.37 -28.08
N ALA A 84 -11.11 2.11 -28.93
CA ALA A 84 -10.05 1.57 -29.77
C ALA A 84 -8.88 1.01 -28.94
N GLY A 85 -8.53 1.66 -27.82
CA GLY A 85 -7.54 1.15 -26.88
C GLY A 85 -7.96 -0.13 -26.16
N MET A 86 -9.27 -0.33 -25.98
CA MET A 86 -9.82 -1.57 -25.41
C MET A 86 -9.77 -2.72 -26.42
N LEU A 87 -10.07 -2.47 -27.70
CA LEU A 87 -9.94 -3.47 -28.76
C LEU A 87 -8.49 -3.88 -29.03
N LYS A 88 -7.52 -2.98 -28.81
CA LYS A 88 -6.08 -3.32 -28.88
C LYS A 88 -5.68 -4.42 -27.90
N LEU A 89 -6.43 -4.66 -26.81
CA LEU A 89 -6.17 -5.77 -25.88
C LEU A 89 -6.33 -7.15 -26.54
N LEU A 90 -7.15 -7.27 -27.58
CA LEU A 90 -7.32 -8.51 -28.34
C LEU A 90 -6.04 -8.90 -29.09
N SER A 91 -5.15 -7.93 -29.36
CA SER A 91 -3.86 -8.16 -30.01
C SER A 91 -2.75 -8.62 -29.06
N ASP A 92 -3.04 -8.70 -27.75
CA ASP A 92 -2.07 -9.16 -26.76
C ASP A 92 -2.14 -10.68 -26.63
N PRO A 93 -1.20 -11.44 -27.22
CA PRO A 93 -1.24 -12.91 -27.19
C PRO A 93 -1.15 -13.45 -25.77
N ARG A 94 -0.60 -12.67 -24.84
CA ARG A 94 -0.42 -13.13 -23.47
C ARG A 94 -1.73 -13.29 -22.72
N ARG A 95 -2.67 -12.38 -22.95
CA ARG A 95 -3.99 -12.40 -22.30
C ARG A 95 -4.84 -13.56 -22.79
N TRP A 96 -4.67 -13.95 -24.05
CA TRP A 96 -5.29 -15.16 -24.60
C TRP A 96 -4.74 -16.43 -23.95
N LEU A 97 -3.43 -16.47 -23.70
CA LEU A 97 -2.82 -17.59 -22.99
C LEU A 97 -3.34 -17.68 -21.55
N ASP A 98 -3.41 -16.55 -20.83
CA ASP A 98 -4.00 -16.49 -19.48
C ASP A 98 -5.45 -17.03 -19.48
N LEU A 99 -6.25 -16.66 -20.49
CA LEU A 99 -7.62 -17.14 -20.65
C LEU A 99 -7.66 -18.66 -20.84
N VAL A 100 -6.87 -19.19 -21.77
CA VAL A 100 -6.82 -20.65 -22.04
C VAL A 100 -6.33 -21.41 -20.81
N PHE A 101 -5.29 -20.92 -20.14
CA PHE A 101 -4.77 -21.57 -18.94
C PHE A 101 -5.84 -21.66 -17.85
N GLU A 102 -6.47 -20.54 -17.49
CA GLU A 102 -7.43 -20.51 -16.37
C GLU A 102 -8.78 -21.15 -16.73
N SER A 103 -9.18 -21.17 -18.00
CA SER A 103 -10.46 -21.75 -18.44
C SER A 103 -10.39 -23.20 -18.92
N VAL A 104 -9.23 -23.72 -19.30
CA VAL A 104 -9.11 -25.08 -19.86
C VAL A 104 -8.15 -25.95 -19.05
N ILE A 105 -7.02 -25.40 -18.61
CA ILE A 105 -5.91 -26.20 -18.04
C ILE A 105 -5.99 -26.26 -16.52
N ALA A 106 -6.30 -25.14 -15.87
CA ALA A 106 -6.27 -25.03 -14.41
C ALA A 106 -7.27 -25.96 -13.72
N LEU A 107 -8.49 -26.08 -14.24
CA LEU A 107 -9.53 -26.89 -13.59
C LEU A 107 -9.21 -28.39 -13.58
N PRO A 108 -8.90 -29.07 -14.71
CA PRO A 108 -8.57 -30.49 -14.69
C PRO A 108 -7.36 -30.80 -13.82
N VAL A 109 -6.29 -30.00 -13.92
CA VAL A 109 -5.07 -30.19 -13.14
C VAL A 109 -5.37 -30.04 -11.65
N ARG A 110 -6.06 -28.97 -11.25
CA ARG A 110 -6.35 -28.71 -9.83
C ARG A 110 -7.43 -29.62 -9.26
N LEU A 111 -8.31 -30.16 -10.09
CA LEU A 111 -9.23 -31.22 -9.70
C LEU A 111 -8.48 -32.50 -9.38
N VAL A 112 -7.59 -32.95 -10.27
CA VAL A 112 -6.78 -34.16 -10.05
C VAL A 112 -5.90 -34.01 -8.82
N THR A 113 -5.16 -32.90 -8.70
CA THR A 113 -4.28 -32.69 -7.54
C THR A 113 -5.07 -32.55 -6.23
N PHE A 114 -6.23 -31.90 -6.24
CA PHE A 114 -7.10 -31.81 -5.07
C PHE A 114 -7.66 -33.18 -4.67
N VAL A 115 -8.18 -33.97 -5.61
CA VAL A 115 -8.74 -35.30 -5.33
C VAL A 115 -7.67 -36.21 -4.73
N ILE A 116 -6.47 -36.23 -5.30
CA ILE A 116 -5.35 -37.03 -4.78
C ILE A 116 -4.95 -36.52 -3.38
N ALA A 117 -4.84 -35.21 -3.19
CA ALA A 117 -4.50 -34.62 -1.89
C ALA A 117 -5.52 -34.97 -0.81
N VAL A 118 -6.82 -34.79 -1.09
CA VAL A 118 -7.90 -35.12 -0.16
C VAL A 118 -7.94 -36.61 0.13
N LEU A 119 -7.74 -37.46 -0.89
CA LEU A 119 -7.66 -38.90 -0.71
C LEU A 119 -6.55 -39.27 0.28
N TRP A 120 -5.35 -38.69 0.14
CA TRP A 120 -4.26 -38.98 1.07
C TRP A 120 -4.47 -38.42 2.47
N ILE A 121 -5.03 -37.22 2.57
CA ILE A 121 -5.36 -36.57 3.84
C ILE A 121 -6.46 -37.34 4.58
N ALA A 122 -7.42 -37.94 3.87
CA ALA A 122 -8.52 -38.69 4.46
C ALA A 122 -8.15 -40.15 4.77
N MET A 123 -7.51 -40.85 3.83
CA MET A 123 -7.23 -42.29 3.95
C MET A 123 -6.17 -42.61 5.01
N GLY A 124 -5.20 -41.72 5.24
CA GLY A 124 -4.19 -41.94 6.28
C GLY A 124 -4.81 -42.07 7.69
N PRO A 125 -5.50 -41.03 8.19
CA PRO A 125 -6.21 -41.09 9.47
C PRO A 125 -7.31 -42.15 9.49
N ALA A 126 -8.08 -42.31 8.39
CA ALA A 126 -9.15 -43.29 8.33
C ALA A 126 -8.65 -44.73 8.47
N GLY A 127 -7.54 -45.08 7.81
CA GLY A 127 -6.93 -46.41 7.89
C GLY A 127 -6.33 -46.71 9.27
N ILE A 128 -5.67 -45.73 9.90
CA ILE A 128 -5.11 -45.88 11.26
C ILE A 128 -6.22 -46.07 12.29
N THR A 129 -7.33 -45.37 12.13
CA THR A 129 -8.46 -45.43 13.06
C THR A 129 -9.46 -46.53 12.72
N TYR A 130 -9.29 -47.25 11.60
CA TYR A 130 -10.24 -48.26 11.10
C TYR A 130 -10.58 -49.33 12.14
N PHE A 131 -9.60 -49.79 12.92
CA PHE A 131 -9.83 -50.74 14.01
C PHE A 131 -10.84 -50.25 15.07
N PHE A 132 -11.02 -48.93 15.25
CA PHE A 132 -11.97 -48.40 16.22
C PHE A 132 -13.39 -48.31 15.66
N TRP A 133 -13.56 -47.83 14.43
CA TRP A 133 -14.88 -47.53 13.88
C TRP A 133 -15.47 -48.64 13.00
N SER A 134 -14.66 -49.56 12.47
CA SER A 134 -15.13 -50.72 11.70
C SER A 134 -16.04 -51.66 12.48
N ARG A 135 -15.96 -51.66 13.82
CA ARG A 135 -16.88 -52.39 14.71
C ARG A 135 -18.35 -51.94 14.54
N PHE A 136 -18.56 -50.69 14.14
CA PHE A 136 -19.88 -50.06 14.00
C PHE A 136 -20.40 -50.07 12.56
N LEU A 137 -19.60 -50.55 11.60
CA LEU A 137 -20.01 -50.73 10.21
C LEU A 137 -20.73 -52.08 10.03
N PRO A 138 -22.02 -52.11 9.65
CA PRO A 138 -22.74 -53.35 9.43
C PRO A 138 -22.33 -54.03 8.11
N GLY A 139 -21.90 -55.29 8.19
CA GLY A 139 -21.95 -56.29 7.10
C GLY A 139 -21.04 -56.13 5.88
N GLU A 140 -20.54 -54.93 5.55
CA GLU A 140 -19.78 -54.71 4.31
C GLU A 140 -18.27 -54.59 4.58
N ARG A 141 -17.62 -55.75 4.73
CA ARG A 141 -16.14 -55.82 4.78
C ARG A 141 -15.62 -56.14 3.38
N GLY A 142 -15.50 -55.10 2.56
CA GLY A 142 -15.18 -55.23 1.13
C GLY A 142 -13.91 -56.04 0.83
N LEU A 143 -12.89 -55.99 1.69
CA LEU A 143 -11.65 -56.75 1.49
C LEU A 143 -11.83 -58.26 1.71
N ILE A 144 -12.62 -58.65 2.70
CA ILE A 144 -12.93 -60.06 2.99
C ILE A 144 -13.78 -60.65 1.86
N GLN A 145 -14.79 -59.92 1.38
CA GLN A 145 -15.62 -60.35 0.26
C GLN A 145 -14.79 -60.55 -1.03
N LEU A 146 -13.81 -59.67 -1.27
CA LEU A 146 -12.92 -59.75 -2.42
C LEU A 146 -11.94 -60.94 -2.30
N LEU A 147 -11.42 -61.22 -1.09
CA LEU A 147 -10.59 -62.40 -0.83
C LEU A 147 -11.38 -63.72 -0.94
N GLU A 148 -12.65 -63.73 -0.52
CA GLU A 148 -13.55 -64.88 -0.70
C GLU A 148 -13.74 -65.23 -2.18
N LEU A 149 -13.73 -64.22 -3.07
CA LEU A 149 -13.90 -64.40 -4.50
C LEU A 149 -12.64 -64.93 -5.21
N ILE A 150 -11.46 -64.49 -4.77
CA ILE A 150 -10.18 -64.74 -5.49
C ILE A 150 -9.39 -65.90 -4.88
N ALA A 151 -9.37 -66.03 -3.55
CA ALA A 151 -8.52 -67.00 -2.86
C ALA A 151 -9.15 -67.45 -1.52
N PRO A 152 -10.27 -68.19 -1.56
CA PRO A 152 -11.02 -68.56 -0.35
C PRO A 152 -10.22 -69.44 0.63
N ALA A 153 -9.21 -70.18 0.14
CA ALA A 153 -8.37 -71.05 0.96
C ALA A 153 -7.42 -70.31 1.93
N VAL A 154 -7.23 -69.00 1.75
CA VAL A 154 -6.32 -68.17 2.58
C VAL A 154 -7.05 -67.56 3.80
N LEU A 155 -8.38 -67.66 3.86
CA LEU A 155 -9.17 -67.02 4.89
C LEU A 155 -9.14 -67.80 6.22
N PRO A 156 -8.82 -67.14 7.35
CA PRO A 156 -8.85 -67.78 8.65
C PRO A 156 -10.29 -68.17 9.03
N ALA A 157 -10.42 -69.33 9.66
CA ALA A 157 -11.67 -69.76 10.26
C ALA A 157 -11.93 -68.93 11.54
N GLY A 158 -12.98 -68.11 11.54
CA GLY A 158 -13.41 -67.30 12.69
C GLY A 158 -13.66 -65.81 12.39
N ASP A 159 -14.70 -65.24 13.00
CA ASP A 159 -15.07 -63.83 12.76
C ASP A 159 -14.07 -62.82 13.34
N VAL A 160 -13.44 -63.18 14.46
CA VAL A 160 -12.44 -62.34 15.15
C VAL A 160 -11.13 -62.30 14.35
N SER A 161 -10.68 -63.44 13.84
CA SER A 161 -9.46 -63.53 13.02
C SER A 161 -9.64 -62.82 11.67
N ARG A 162 -10.83 -62.93 11.05
CA ARG A 162 -11.21 -62.14 9.86
C ARG A 162 -11.20 -60.63 10.15
N TYR A 163 -11.75 -60.20 11.29
CA TYR A 163 -11.74 -58.80 11.71
C TYR A 163 -10.34 -58.23 11.95
N LEU A 164 -9.48 -58.98 12.64
CA LEU A 164 -8.10 -58.60 12.89
C LEU A 164 -7.29 -58.50 11.59
N LEU A 165 -7.51 -59.43 10.65
CA LEU A 165 -6.88 -59.40 9.33
C LEU A 165 -7.28 -58.13 8.54
N ASP A 166 -8.58 -57.84 8.44
CA ASP A 166 -9.10 -56.66 7.76
C ASP A 166 -8.57 -55.36 8.39
N SER A 167 -8.59 -55.28 9.72
CA SER A 167 -8.07 -54.14 10.47
C SER A 167 -6.56 -53.95 10.31
N ALA A 168 -5.79 -55.03 10.31
CA ALA A 168 -4.35 -54.99 10.09
C ALA A 168 -4.02 -54.48 8.69
N VAL A 169 -4.76 -54.92 7.67
CA VAL A 169 -4.57 -54.47 6.29
C VAL A 169 -4.88 -52.98 6.15
N PHE A 170 -6.02 -52.50 6.66
CA PHE A 170 -6.36 -51.07 6.61
C PHE A 170 -5.44 -50.20 7.46
N LEU A 171 -4.90 -50.71 8.57
CA LEU A 171 -3.86 -50.04 9.36
C LEU A 171 -2.57 -49.89 8.54
N ILE A 172 -2.12 -50.96 7.87
CA ILE A 172 -0.93 -50.92 7.00
C ILE A 172 -1.14 -49.92 5.86
N ILE A 173 -2.31 -49.95 5.21
CA ILE A 173 -2.69 -48.97 4.17
C ILE A 173 -2.65 -47.56 4.75
N GLY A 174 -3.30 -47.30 5.89
CA GLY A 174 -3.31 -45.99 6.54
C GLY A 174 -1.90 -45.47 6.87
N VAL A 175 -1.02 -46.33 7.37
CA VAL A 175 0.39 -45.99 7.64
C VAL A 175 1.13 -45.67 6.34
N ILE A 176 0.95 -46.46 5.26
CA ILE A 176 1.55 -46.18 3.95
C ILE A 176 1.11 -44.80 3.44
N PHE A 177 -0.19 -44.49 3.51
CA PHE A 177 -0.72 -43.19 3.11
C PHE A 177 -0.15 -42.04 3.95
N LEU A 178 -0.03 -42.21 5.27
CA LEU A 178 0.51 -41.17 6.16
C LEU A 178 2.01 -40.93 5.92
N VAL A 179 2.79 -42.00 5.70
CA VAL A 179 4.24 -41.92 5.43
C VAL A 179 4.50 -41.29 4.06
N THR A 180 3.67 -41.60 3.06
CA THR A 180 3.83 -41.06 1.69
C THR A 180 3.23 -39.67 1.51
N LEU A 181 2.33 -39.22 2.40
CA LEU A 181 1.63 -37.92 2.31
C LEU A 181 2.57 -36.72 2.07
N PRO A 182 3.69 -36.53 2.79
CA PRO A 182 4.55 -35.36 2.57
C PRO A 182 5.23 -35.36 1.20
N ALA A 183 5.69 -36.52 0.73
CA ALA A 183 6.31 -36.65 -0.59
C ALA A 183 5.28 -36.43 -1.70
N LEU A 184 4.07 -36.99 -1.54
CA LEU A 184 2.97 -36.82 -2.48
C LEU A 184 2.52 -35.37 -2.56
N MET A 185 2.25 -34.71 -1.42
CA MET A 185 1.82 -33.31 -1.38
C MET A 185 2.86 -32.40 -2.03
N HIS A 186 4.14 -32.66 -1.79
CA HIS A 186 5.22 -31.92 -2.43
C HIS A 186 5.25 -32.17 -3.95
N GLY A 187 5.09 -33.42 -4.39
CA GLY A 187 5.02 -33.77 -5.81
C GLY A 187 3.83 -33.14 -6.53
N LEU A 188 2.65 -33.09 -5.90
CA LEU A 188 1.46 -32.43 -6.43
C LEU A 188 1.65 -30.91 -6.52
N ALA A 189 2.21 -30.29 -5.49
CA ALA A 189 2.53 -28.86 -5.48
C ALA A 189 3.56 -28.51 -6.57
N TRP A 190 4.59 -29.34 -6.71
CA TRP A 190 5.61 -29.20 -7.73
C TRP A 190 5.04 -29.36 -9.14
N LEU A 191 4.17 -30.35 -9.38
CA LEU A 191 3.53 -30.57 -10.67
C LEU A 191 2.65 -29.37 -11.09
N ASP A 192 1.80 -28.88 -10.19
CA ASP A 192 1.00 -27.67 -10.44
C ASP A 192 1.90 -26.44 -10.64
N ALA A 193 3.00 -26.33 -9.89
CA ALA A 193 3.94 -25.22 -10.02
C ALA A 193 4.72 -25.24 -11.35
N VAL A 194 5.14 -26.41 -11.84
CA VAL A 194 5.80 -26.59 -13.15
C VAL A 194 4.85 -26.23 -14.29
N LEU A 195 3.60 -26.71 -14.22
CA LEU A 195 2.56 -26.38 -15.20
C LEU A 195 2.26 -24.87 -15.20
N ALA A 196 2.08 -24.28 -14.01
CA ALA A 196 1.79 -22.87 -13.88
C ALA A 196 2.98 -21.98 -14.30
N THR A 197 4.23 -22.34 -13.99
CA THR A 197 5.40 -21.55 -14.40
C THR A 197 5.71 -21.67 -15.89
N SER A 198 5.54 -22.85 -16.49
CA SER A 198 5.76 -23.05 -17.93
C SER A 198 4.73 -22.34 -18.79
N LEU A 199 3.47 -22.32 -18.35
CA LEU A 199 2.37 -21.71 -19.10
C LEU A 199 2.17 -20.23 -18.73
N LEU A 200 2.21 -19.87 -17.44
CA LEU A 200 2.04 -18.49 -16.96
C LEU A 200 3.33 -17.68 -16.81
N GLY A 201 4.51 -18.23 -17.17
CA GLY A 201 5.80 -17.52 -17.23
C GLY A 201 6.16 -17.02 -18.64
N ALA A 202 7.13 -16.11 -18.76
CA ALA A 202 7.52 -15.48 -20.03
C ALA A 202 8.37 -16.38 -20.97
N GLY A 203 8.36 -17.70 -20.77
CA GLY A 203 9.12 -18.67 -21.56
C GLY A 203 10.51 -19.02 -21.00
N GLY A 204 10.97 -18.35 -19.94
CA GLY A 204 12.16 -18.74 -19.18
C GLY A 204 11.88 -19.87 -18.19
N ARG A 205 12.83 -20.79 -17.99
CA ARG A 205 12.79 -21.77 -16.87
C ARG A 205 12.82 -20.99 -15.55
N GLY A 206 11.65 -20.68 -15.00
CA GLY A 206 11.54 -20.08 -13.67
C GLY A 206 12.32 -20.91 -12.65
N ARG A 207 13.03 -20.26 -11.72
CA ARG A 207 13.72 -20.96 -10.63
C ARG A 207 12.66 -21.58 -9.71
N LEU A 208 12.42 -22.86 -9.90
CA LEU A 208 11.75 -23.69 -8.90
C LEU A 208 12.66 -23.77 -7.68
N PRO A 209 12.13 -23.90 -6.46
CA PRO A 209 12.95 -24.09 -5.28
C PRO A 209 13.73 -25.41 -5.43
N ASP A 210 15.01 -25.33 -5.78
CA ASP A 210 15.91 -26.49 -5.77
C ASP A 210 15.94 -27.08 -4.36
N GLY A 211 15.89 -28.40 -4.26
CA GLY A 211 15.76 -29.16 -3.00
C GLY A 211 16.93 -29.05 -2.01
N GLY A 212 17.77 -28.01 -2.11
CA GLY A 212 18.86 -27.67 -1.20
C GLY A 212 18.43 -26.81 -0.01
N SER A 213 19.25 -26.82 1.04
CA SER A 213 19.05 -26.21 2.37
C SER A 213 18.58 -24.74 2.41
N PRO A 214 17.87 -24.32 3.49
CA PRO A 214 17.29 -22.98 3.65
C PRO A 214 18.33 -21.94 4.12
N THR A 215 19.42 -21.72 3.38
CA THR A 215 20.49 -20.79 3.77
C THR A 215 21.11 -20.01 2.61
N GLN A 216 20.32 -19.58 1.62
CA GLN A 216 20.76 -18.50 0.75
C GLN A 216 19.80 -17.32 0.86
N GLU A 217 20.34 -16.24 1.41
CA GLU A 217 19.71 -14.94 1.57
C GLU A 217 19.01 -14.52 0.28
N ALA A 218 17.72 -14.23 0.40
CA ALA A 218 16.99 -13.53 -0.63
C ALA A 218 17.71 -12.20 -0.90
N PRO A 219 17.93 -11.81 -2.17
CA PRO A 219 18.47 -10.49 -2.46
C PRO A 219 17.55 -9.45 -1.82
N ALA A 220 18.12 -8.52 -1.05
CA ALA A 220 17.39 -7.43 -0.43
C ALA A 220 16.73 -6.58 -1.53
N ILE A 221 15.44 -6.80 -1.75
CA ILE A 221 14.63 -5.97 -2.63
C ILE A 221 14.28 -4.72 -1.82
N GLU A 222 14.75 -3.56 -2.26
CA GLU A 222 14.35 -2.27 -1.71
C GLU A 222 12.81 -2.13 -1.73
N PRO A 223 12.17 -1.73 -0.61
CA PRO A 223 10.71 -1.61 -0.51
C PRO A 223 10.10 -0.56 -1.46
N SER A 224 10.92 0.25 -2.14
CA SER A 224 10.52 1.24 -3.15
C SER A 224 10.06 0.61 -4.48
N ALA A 225 10.60 -0.56 -4.85
CA ALA A 225 10.33 -1.22 -6.14
C ALA A 225 9.06 -2.09 -6.15
N LEU A 226 8.46 -2.35 -4.98
CA LEU A 226 7.22 -3.14 -4.83
C LEU A 226 5.93 -2.36 -5.13
N SER A 227 6.02 -1.09 -5.55
CA SER A 227 4.87 -0.20 -5.69
C SER A 227 4.14 -0.23 -7.06
N THR A 228 4.54 -1.08 -8.00
CA THR A 228 3.85 -1.21 -9.30
C THR A 228 3.51 -2.65 -9.70
N GLY A 229 3.19 -3.49 -8.72
CA GLY A 229 2.48 -4.74 -8.97
C GLY A 229 0.99 -4.43 -9.18
N ALA A 230 0.42 -4.79 -10.33
CA ALA A 230 -1.01 -4.67 -10.61
C ALA A 230 -1.81 -5.51 -9.60
N SER A 231 -2.07 -4.96 -8.42
CA SER A 231 -3.14 -5.41 -7.55
C SER A 231 -4.43 -5.04 -8.24
N PHE A 232 -5.26 -6.05 -8.57
CA PHE A 232 -6.63 -5.77 -8.96
C PHE A 232 -7.25 -4.98 -7.81
N SER A 233 -7.64 -3.74 -8.09
CA SER A 233 -8.30 -2.90 -7.10
C SER A 233 -9.50 -3.66 -6.55
N ALA A 234 -9.85 -3.45 -5.28
CA ALA A 234 -11.05 -4.06 -4.69
C ALA A 234 -12.31 -3.84 -5.55
N GLN A 235 -12.31 -2.74 -6.34
CA GLN A 235 -13.30 -2.47 -7.36
C GLN A 235 -13.32 -3.54 -8.48
N ALA A 236 -12.18 -3.90 -9.06
CA ALA A 236 -12.13 -4.93 -10.11
C ALA A 236 -12.61 -6.31 -9.60
N TRP A 237 -12.27 -6.69 -8.37
CA TRP A 237 -12.80 -7.91 -7.74
C TRP A 237 -14.32 -7.88 -7.55
N SER A 238 -14.87 -6.76 -7.10
CA SER A 238 -16.33 -6.61 -6.98
C SER A 238 -17.06 -6.67 -8.32
N TRP A 239 -16.47 -6.09 -9.39
CA TRP A 239 -17.01 -6.18 -10.75
C TRP A 239 -16.98 -7.61 -11.28
N MET A 240 -15.87 -8.31 -11.11
CA MET A 240 -15.69 -9.68 -11.56
C MET A 240 -16.64 -10.64 -10.86
N GLY A 241 -16.76 -10.53 -9.53
CA GLY A 241 -17.68 -11.33 -8.73
C GLY A 241 -19.15 -11.07 -9.03
N ALA A 242 -19.56 -9.80 -9.20
CA ALA A 242 -20.96 -9.48 -9.50
C ALA A 242 -21.35 -9.90 -10.92
N VAL A 243 -20.48 -9.66 -11.91
CA VAL A 243 -20.74 -10.11 -13.28
C VAL A 243 -20.83 -11.64 -13.33
N PHE A 244 -19.99 -12.36 -12.58
CA PHE A 244 -20.11 -13.81 -12.46
C PHE A 244 -21.45 -14.25 -11.90
N ALA A 245 -21.81 -13.72 -10.73
CA ALA A 245 -23.06 -14.06 -10.07
C ALA A 245 -24.25 -13.76 -11.00
N ALA A 246 -24.25 -12.62 -11.68
CA ALA A 246 -25.28 -12.25 -12.65
C ALA A 246 -25.37 -13.24 -13.82
N VAL A 247 -24.25 -13.69 -14.38
CA VAL A 247 -24.25 -14.63 -15.51
C VAL A 247 -24.73 -16.01 -15.08
N VAL A 248 -24.28 -16.52 -13.93
CA VAL A 248 -24.72 -17.82 -13.38
C VAL A 248 -26.22 -17.79 -13.05
N LEU A 249 -26.68 -16.75 -12.36
CA LEU A 249 -28.09 -16.57 -12.04
C LEU A 249 -28.93 -16.38 -13.29
N CYS A 250 -28.41 -15.72 -14.33
CA CYS A 250 -29.10 -15.60 -15.60
C CYS A 250 -29.22 -16.94 -16.31
N ALA A 251 -28.14 -17.73 -16.37
CA ALA A 251 -28.10 -19.03 -17.03
C ALA A 251 -29.10 -20.03 -16.44
N VAL A 252 -29.33 -19.98 -15.12
CA VAL A 252 -30.28 -20.85 -14.41
C VAL A 252 -31.67 -20.19 -14.29
N GLY A 253 -31.73 -18.88 -14.20
CA GLY A 253 -32.96 -18.14 -13.89
C GLY A 253 -34.00 -18.23 -14.99
N TRP A 254 -33.64 -17.92 -16.24
CA TRP A 254 -34.61 -17.87 -17.32
C TRP A 254 -35.18 -19.25 -17.70
N PRO A 255 -34.40 -20.37 -17.72
CA PRO A 255 -34.96 -21.68 -17.99
C PRO A 255 -35.90 -22.14 -16.87
N VAL A 256 -35.56 -21.85 -15.61
CA VAL A 256 -36.44 -22.17 -14.47
C VAL A 256 -37.74 -21.37 -14.55
N THR A 257 -37.67 -20.07 -14.83
CA THR A 257 -38.86 -19.23 -15.00
C THR A 257 -39.72 -19.69 -16.18
N ALA A 258 -39.12 -20.13 -17.28
CA ALA A 258 -39.88 -20.64 -18.42
C ALA A 258 -40.48 -22.03 -18.17
N ALA A 259 -39.67 -22.99 -17.68
CA ALA A 259 -40.07 -24.40 -17.59
C ALA A 259 -40.92 -24.72 -16.36
N VAL A 260 -40.62 -24.10 -15.21
CA VAL A 260 -41.33 -24.39 -13.95
C VAL A 260 -42.56 -23.48 -13.81
N TYR A 261 -42.42 -22.21 -14.15
CA TYR A 261 -43.49 -21.22 -13.99
C TYR A 261 -44.29 -20.97 -15.27
N GLN A 262 -44.01 -21.71 -16.35
CA GLN A 262 -44.73 -21.65 -17.64
C GLN A 262 -44.77 -20.25 -18.27
N VAL A 263 -43.81 -19.39 -17.94
CA VAL A 263 -43.67 -18.07 -18.55
C VAL A 263 -43.14 -18.23 -19.97
N ASN A 264 -43.65 -17.43 -20.91
CA ASN A 264 -43.11 -17.39 -22.28
C ASN A 264 -41.59 -17.20 -22.27
N VAL A 265 -40.87 -18.04 -23.03
CA VAL A 265 -39.40 -18.09 -23.06
C VAL A 265 -38.77 -16.72 -23.28
N ALA A 266 -39.28 -15.93 -24.23
CA ALA A 266 -38.73 -14.60 -24.52
C ALA A 266 -38.97 -13.64 -23.33
N GLY A 267 -40.15 -13.69 -22.71
CA GLY A 267 -40.46 -12.92 -21.51
C GLY A 267 -39.56 -13.31 -20.33
N ALA A 268 -39.39 -14.61 -20.07
CA ALA A 268 -38.50 -15.12 -19.03
C ALA A 268 -37.06 -14.65 -19.24
N MET A 269 -36.53 -14.75 -20.46
CA MET A 269 -35.18 -14.26 -20.79
C MET A 269 -35.03 -12.77 -20.52
N VAL A 270 -35.93 -11.93 -21.03
CA VAL A 270 -35.84 -10.47 -20.89
C VAL A 270 -35.90 -10.07 -19.41
N LEU A 271 -36.82 -10.63 -18.64
CA LEU A 271 -37.00 -10.30 -17.23
C LEU A 271 -35.83 -10.77 -16.37
N THR A 272 -35.35 -12.01 -16.56
CA THR A 272 -34.18 -12.51 -15.82
C THR A 272 -32.91 -11.75 -16.19
N ILE A 273 -32.68 -11.44 -17.47
CA ILE A 273 -31.54 -10.63 -17.92
C ILE A 273 -31.60 -9.24 -17.29
N ALA A 274 -32.78 -8.60 -17.26
CA ALA A 274 -32.96 -7.30 -16.62
C ALA A 274 -32.63 -7.35 -15.12
N HIS A 275 -33.09 -8.39 -14.41
CA HIS A 275 -32.83 -8.57 -12.98
C HIS A 275 -31.36 -8.84 -12.68
N CYS A 276 -30.70 -9.70 -13.47
CA CYS A 276 -29.28 -9.99 -13.33
C CYS A 276 -28.41 -8.79 -13.75
N GLY A 277 -28.83 -8.06 -14.77
CA GLY A 277 -28.22 -6.79 -15.19
C GLY A 277 -28.30 -5.73 -14.09
N ALA A 278 -29.39 -5.71 -13.31
CA ALA A 278 -29.54 -4.83 -12.16
C ALA A 278 -28.46 -5.05 -11.08
N LEU A 279 -28.04 -6.30 -10.85
CA LEU A 279 -26.96 -6.66 -9.93
C LEU A 279 -25.62 -6.03 -10.35
N VAL A 280 -25.29 -6.10 -11.64
CA VAL A 280 -24.08 -5.47 -12.20
C VAL A 280 -24.21 -3.94 -12.20
N LEU A 281 -25.39 -3.42 -12.59
CA LEU A 281 -25.65 -1.98 -12.64
C LEU A 281 -25.51 -1.34 -11.26
N THR A 282 -25.88 -2.05 -10.19
CA THR A 282 -25.77 -1.58 -8.80
C THR A 282 -24.33 -1.26 -8.40
N LEU A 283 -23.32 -1.89 -9.03
CA LEU A 283 -21.91 -1.55 -8.81
C LEU A 283 -21.53 -0.16 -9.30
N ARG A 284 -22.18 0.29 -10.39
CA ARG A 284 -21.90 1.58 -11.03
C ARG A 284 -22.88 2.65 -10.57
N HIS A 285 -24.17 2.37 -10.62
CA HIS A 285 -25.27 3.30 -10.35
C HIS A 285 -26.26 2.61 -9.42
N GLN A 286 -26.01 2.72 -8.11
CA GLN A 286 -26.76 1.97 -7.10
C GLN A 286 -28.27 2.19 -7.15
N TRP A 287 -28.73 3.44 -7.28
CA TRP A 287 -30.17 3.73 -7.31
C TRP A 287 -30.83 3.22 -8.59
N SER A 288 -30.17 3.37 -9.75
CA SER A 288 -30.65 2.83 -11.02
C SER A 288 -30.67 1.31 -11.01
N GLY A 289 -29.66 0.67 -10.41
CA GLY A 289 -29.58 -0.78 -10.23
C GLY A 289 -30.67 -1.30 -9.30
N VAL A 290 -30.83 -0.72 -8.12
CA VAL A 290 -31.91 -1.10 -7.19
C VAL A 290 -33.28 -0.84 -7.82
N GLY A 291 -33.49 0.29 -8.49
CA GLY A 291 -34.73 0.59 -9.20
C GLY A 291 -35.03 -0.44 -10.30
N LEU A 292 -34.05 -0.77 -11.15
CA LEU A 292 -34.20 -1.81 -12.17
C LEU A 292 -34.49 -3.19 -11.56
N SER A 293 -33.85 -3.53 -10.43
CA SER A 293 -34.11 -4.79 -9.73
C SER A 293 -35.54 -4.88 -9.21
N LEU A 294 -36.09 -3.77 -8.69
CA LEU A 294 -37.47 -3.71 -8.20
C LEU A 294 -38.48 -3.83 -9.34
N VAL A 295 -38.24 -3.15 -10.47
CA VAL A 295 -39.10 -3.24 -11.65
C VAL A 295 -39.06 -4.66 -12.23
N ALA A 296 -37.87 -5.25 -12.36
CA ALA A 296 -37.72 -6.61 -12.86
C ALA A 296 -38.36 -7.64 -11.91
N ALA A 297 -38.17 -7.48 -10.59
CA ALA A 297 -38.80 -8.34 -9.58
C ALA A 297 -40.33 -8.22 -9.62
N ALA A 298 -40.89 -7.02 -9.74
CA ALA A 298 -42.33 -6.81 -9.85
C ALA A 298 -42.91 -7.49 -11.11
N ALA A 299 -42.23 -7.33 -12.25
CA ALA A 299 -42.65 -7.98 -13.49
C ALA A 299 -42.53 -9.51 -13.42
N LEU A 300 -41.50 -10.04 -12.76
CA LEU A 300 -41.37 -11.49 -12.50
C LEU A 300 -42.46 -12.01 -11.55
N MET A 301 -42.82 -11.25 -10.51
CA MET A 301 -43.93 -11.60 -9.63
C MET A 301 -45.25 -11.70 -10.39
N GLY A 302 -45.53 -10.73 -11.27
CA GLY A 302 -46.73 -10.74 -12.12
C GLY A 302 -46.72 -11.92 -13.10
N ALA A 303 -45.60 -12.14 -13.80
CA ALA A 303 -45.47 -13.22 -14.78
C ALA A 303 -45.57 -14.62 -14.16
N THR A 304 -45.19 -14.78 -12.89
CA THR A 304 -45.21 -16.08 -12.19
C THR A 304 -46.45 -16.32 -11.33
N ALA A 305 -47.34 -15.33 -11.20
CA ALA A 305 -48.51 -15.40 -10.30
C ALA A 305 -49.49 -16.52 -10.68
N GLU A 306 -49.73 -16.74 -11.97
CA GLU A 306 -50.72 -17.70 -12.47
C GLU A 306 -50.21 -19.15 -12.55
N SER A 307 -48.94 -19.39 -12.21
CA SER A 307 -48.28 -20.69 -12.39
C SER A 307 -48.75 -21.79 -11.44
N GLY A 308 -49.45 -21.45 -10.35
CA GLY A 308 -49.88 -22.39 -9.31
C GLY A 308 -48.75 -22.99 -8.46
N VAL A 309 -47.49 -22.56 -8.67
CA VAL A 309 -46.32 -23.03 -7.92
C VAL A 309 -46.30 -22.37 -6.53
N GLY A 310 -46.16 -23.16 -5.46
CA GLY A 310 -46.19 -22.68 -4.07
C GLY A 310 -45.03 -21.76 -3.63
N VAL A 311 -44.09 -21.45 -4.54
CA VAL A 311 -42.92 -20.59 -4.31
C VAL A 311 -43.07 -19.29 -5.10
N TRP A 312 -44.04 -18.48 -4.67
CA TRP A 312 -44.39 -17.13 -5.12
C TRP A 312 -44.50 -16.24 -3.87
N PRO A 313 -44.22 -14.92 -3.86
CA PRO A 313 -43.83 -14.04 -4.97
C PRO A 313 -42.35 -14.14 -5.38
N TRP A 314 -41.52 -14.83 -4.61
CA TRP A 314 -40.08 -14.89 -4.83
C TRP A 314 -39.62 -16.31 -5.20
N PRO A 315 -39.61 -16.67 -6.50
CA PRO A 315 -38.87 -17.84 -6.96
C PRO A 315 -37.42 -17.83 -6.44
N VAL A 316 -36.85 -18.99 -6.14
CA VAL A 316 -35.51 -19.09 -5.51
C VAL A 316 -34.44 -18.33 -6.30
N THR A 317 -34.46 -18.40 -7.62
CA THR A 317 -33.53 -17.69 -8.51
C THR A 317 -33.67 -16.17 -8.40
N VAL A 318 -34.90 -15.67 -8.30
CA VAL A 318 -35.23 -14.24 -8.15
C VAL A 318 -34.85 -13.75 -6.76
N LEU A 319 -35.11 -14.55 -5.72
CA LEU A 319 -34.69 -14.28 -4.34
C LEU A 319 -33.17 -14.13 -4.24
N LEU A 320 -32.42 -15.09 -4.79
CA LEU A 320 -30.96 -15.06 -4.77
C LEU A 320 -30.41 -13.84 -5.52
N THR A 321 -31.00 -13.50 -6.67
CA THR A 321 -30.63 -12.30 -7.44
C THR A 321 -30.89 -11.02 -6.64
N GLN A 322 -32.05 -10.91 -5.98
CA GLN A 322 -32.40 -9.76 -5.15
C GLN A 322 -31.49 -9.62 -3.93
N CYS A 323 -31.18 -10.72 -3.25
CA CYS A 323 -30.19 -10.76 -2.17
C CYS A 323 -28.82 -10.28 -2.64
N GLY A 324 -28.39 -10.69 -3.84
CA GLY A 324 -27.14 -10.22 -4.45
C GLY A 324 -27.13 -8.71 -4.70
N VAL A 325 -28.23 -8.14 -5.22
CA VAL A 325 -28.37 -6.69 -5.43
C VAL A 325 -28.26 -5.95 -4.10
N LEU A 326 -28.97 -6.40 -3.06
CA LEU A 326 -28.96 -5.80 -1.73
C LEU A 326 -27.59 -5.93 -1.04
N LEU A 327 -26.91 -7.06 -1.21
CA LEU A 327 -25.55 -7.26 -0.71
C LEU A 327 -24.58 -6.27 -1.34
N VAL A 328 -24.61 -6.12 -2.67
CA VAL A 328 -23.77 -5.16 -3.39
C VAL A 328 -24.08 -3.73 -2.95
N ALA A 329 -25.36 -3.39 -2.77
CA ALA A 329 -25.80 -2.10 -2.24
C ALA A 329 -25.27 -1.84 -0.81
N ALA A 330 -25.26 -2.86 0.05
CA ALA A 330 -24.79 -2.79 1.44
C ALA A 330 -23.26 -2.65 1.52
N LEU A 331 -22.51 -3.35 0.67
CA LEU A 331 -21.04 -3.31 0.65
C LEU A 331 -20.47 -2.02 0.04
N ARG A 332 -21.18 -1.38 -0.89
CA ARG A 332 -20.63 -0.23 -1.64
C ARG A 332 -20.89 1.12 -0.98
N ARG A 333 -22.09 1.37 -0.44
CA ARG A 333 -22.51 2.71 0.00
C ARG A 333 -23.00 2.70 1.45
N ARG A 334 -23.56 3.81 1.91
CA ARG A 334 -24.04 3.95 3.28
C ARG A 334 -25.22 3.00 3.53
N TRP A 335 -25.29 2.44 4.74
CA TRP A 335 -26.25 1.42 5.16
C TRP A 335 -27.71 1.78 4.84
N TYR A 336 -28.07 3.06 4.88
CA TYR A 336 -29.42 3.53 4.57
C TYR A 336 -29.86 3.26 3.11
N CYS A 337 -28.93 3.17 2.16
CA CYS A 337 -29.27 2.85 0.77
C CYS A 337 -29.68 1.36 0.61
N ALA A 338 -29.01 0.48 1.35
CA ALA A 338 -29.37 -0.94 1.38
C ALA A 338 -30.66 -1.17 2.17
N ALA A 339 -30.82 -0.47 3.30
CA ALA A 339 -32.04 -0.52 4.11
C ALA A 339 -33.27 0.00 3.35
N SER A 340 -33.13 1.10 2.58
CA SER A 340 -34.22 1.61 1.73
C SER A 340 -34.54 0.68 0.56
N GLY A 341 -33.53 0.08 -0.09
CA GLY A 341 -33.75 -0.94 -1.12
C GLY A 341 -34.47 -2.18 -0.59
N TRP A 342 -34.10 -2.62 0.62
CA TRP A 342 -34.78 -3.71 1.33
C TRP A 342 -36.22 -3.35 1.69
N ALA A 343 -36.45 -2.16 2.28
CA ALA A 343 -37.78 -1.69 2.63
C ALA A 343 -38.68 -1.58 1.38
N ALA A 344 -38.16 -1.07 0.26
CA ALA A 344 -38.89 -1.02 -1.00
C ALA A 344 -39.22 -2.42 -1.53
N SER A 345 -38.30 -3.39 -1.42
CA SER A 345 -38.56 -4.78 -1.81
C SER A 345 -39.61 -5.45 -0.92
N ALA A 346 -39.59 -5.15 0.38
CA ALA A 346 -40.57 -5.63 1.35
C ALA A 346 -41.96 -5.02 1.10
N LEU A 347 -42.05 -3.71 0.84
CA LEU A 347 -43.30 -3.06 0.44
C LEU A 347 -43.86 -3.64 -0.86
N LEU A 348 -42.99 -3.85 -1.87
CA LEU A 348 -43.39 -4.48 -3.13
C LEU A 348 -43.97 -5.89 -2.88
N THR A 349 -43.33 -6.67 -2.02
CA THR A 349 -43.80 -8.01 -1.64
C THR A 349 -45.18 -7.94 -0.96
N ALA A 350 -45.35 -7.03 0.00
CA ALA A 350 -46.62 -6.85 0.70
C ALA A 350 -47.74 -6.40 -0.25
N ALA A 351 -47.44 -5.46 -1.15
CA ALA A 351 -48.40 -4.99 -2.17
C ALA A 351 -48.81 -6.12 -3.13
N ALA A 352 -47.87 -6.95 -3.58
CA ALA A 352 -48.16 -8.09 -4.44
C ALA A 352 -49.08 -9.12 -3.74
N VAL A 353 -48.78 -9.47 -2.48
CA VAL A 353 -49.60 -10.41 -1.70
C VAL A 353 -51.00 -9.85 -1.44
N LEU A 354 -51.12 -8.55 -1.14
CA LEU A 354 -52.42 -7.90 -0.94
C LEU A 354 -53.23 -7.85 -2.24
N ALA A 355 -52.60 -7.55 -3.38
CA ALA A 355 -53.27 -7.50 -4.68
C ALA A 355 -53.77 -8.88 -5.15
N ALA A 356 -53.17 -9.96 -4.67
CA ALA A 356 -53.59 -11.34 -4.96
C ALA A 356 -54.74 -11.85 -4.05
N ALA A 357 -55.22 -11.05 -3.08
CA ALA A 357 -56.31 -11.46 -2.21
C ALA A 357 -57.68 -11.41 -2.94
N PRO A 358 -58.56 -12.43 -2.78
CA PRO A 358 -58.51 -13.55 -1.83
C PRO A 358 -57.80 -14.82 -2.33
N GLU A 359 -57.43 -14.90 -3.60
CA GLU A 359 -56.84 -16.09 -4.26
C GLU A 359 -55.33 -16.21 -4.02
N VAL A 360 -54.89 -16.07 -2.77
CA VAL A 360 -53.46 -16.11 -2.44
C VAL A 360 -52.93 -17.56 -2.53
N PRO A 361 -51.86 -17.83 -3.32
CA PRO A 361 -51.29 -19.17 -3.42
C PRO A 361 -50.82 -19.72 -2.07
N SER A 362 -51.03 -21.02 -1.84
CA SER A 362 -50.55 -21.72 -0.65
C SER A 362 -49.02 -21.68 -0.61
N GLY A 363 -48.44 -20.88 0.29
CA GLY A 363 -46.99 -20.65 0.40
C GLY A 363 -46.54 -19.21 0.14
N ALA A 364 -47.45 -18.30 -0.25
CA ALA A 364 -47.10 -16.90 -0.49
C ALA A 364 -46.55 -16.19 0.76
N LEU A 365 -47.23 -16.37 1.90
CA LEU A 365 -46.83 -15.78 3.17
C LEU A 365 -45.51 -16.36 3.69
N SER A 366 -45.29 -17.68 3.59
CA SER A 366 -44.03 -18.29 4.02
C SER A 366 -42.87 -17.81 3.18
N THR A 367 -43.04 -17.75 1.85
CA THR A 367 -42.01 -17.25 0.92
C THR A 367 -41.71 -15.77 1.17
N ALA A 368 -42.73 -14.95 1.46
CA ALA A 368 -42.54 -13.54 1.82
C ALA A 368 -41.75 -13.37 3.14
N ILE A 369 -42.05 -14.19 4.16
CA ILE A 369 -41.32 -14.19 5.44
C ILE A 369 -39.86 -14.64 5.25
N VAL A 370 -39.62 -15.69 4.46
CA VAL A 370 -38.27 -16.17 4.13
C VAL A 370 -37.50 -15.07 3.40
N PHE A 371 -38.10 -14.43 2.39
CA PHE A 371 -37.47 -13.30 1.71
C PHE A 371 -37.11 -12.19 2.70
N ALA A 372 -38.06 -11.72 3.51
CA ALA A 372 -37.85 -10.62 4.43
C ALA A 372 -36.72 -10.91 5.43
N SER A 373 -36.72 -12.10 6.04
CA SER A 373 -35.72 -12.52 7.03
C SER A 373 -34.33 -12.72 6.43
N VAL A 374 -34.20 -13.45 5.32
CA VAL A 374 -32.92 -13.72 4.65
C VAL A 374 -32.31 -12.42 4.12
N SER A 375 -33.10 -11.62 3.41
CA SER A 375 -32.61 -10.35 2.84
C SER A 375 -32.25 -9.32 3.91
N ALA A 376 -32.96 -9.29 5.05
CA ALA A 376 -32.58 -8.45 6.19
C ALA A 376 -31.23 -8.89 6.78
N GLY A 377 -31.02 -10.20 6.95
CA GLY A 377 -29.72 -10.75 7.38
C GLY A 377 -28.59 -10.39 6.43
N VAL A 378 -28.82 -10.46 5.12
CA VAL A 378 -27.85 -10.07 4.08
C VAL A 378 -27.50 -8.58 4.17
N VAL A 379 -28.50 -7.70 4.32
CA VAL A 379 -28.27 -6.25 4.47
C VAL A 379 -27.51 -5.93 5.75
N LEU A 380 -27.86 -6.58 6.86
CA LEU A 380 -27.18 -6.41 8.15
C LEU A 380 -25.71 -6.86 8.05
N LEU A 381 -25.46 -8.08 7.58
CA LEU A 381 -24.11 -8.62 7.40
C LEU A 381 -23.29 -7.76 6.46
N GLY A 382 -23.82 -7.39 5.29
CA GLY A 382 -23.14 -6.51 4.34
C GLY A 382 -22.78 -5.15 4.94
N SER A 383 -23.68 -4.57 5.75
CA SER A 383 -23.45 -3.29 6.43
C SER A 383 -22.37 -3.39 7.52
N LEU A 384 -22.39 -4.45 8.31
CA LEU A 384 -21.40 -4.73 9.35
C LEU A 384 -20.02 -5.00 8.74
N THR A 385 -19.93 -5.83 7.70
CA THR A 385 -18.68 -6.10 6.98
C THR A 385 -18.10 -4.82 6.40
N ARG A 386 -18.94 -3.95 5.83
CA ARG A 386 -18.48 -2.64 5.32
C ARG A 386 -17.94 -1.76 6.44
N GLN A 387 -18.63 -1.68 7.58
CA GLN A 387 -18.15 -0.90 8.73
C GLN A 387 -16.82 -1.46 9.26
N TRP A 388 -16.68 -2.78 9.33
CA TRP A 388 -15.46 -3.44 9.77
C TRP A 388 -14.28 -3.12 8.85
N ILE A 389 -14.47 -3.21 7.52
CA ILE A 389 -13.44 -2.87 6.52
C ILE A 389 -13.02 -1.39 6.63
N LEU A 390 -13.98 -0.47 6.77
CA LEU A 390 -13.70 0.96 6.90
C LEU A 390 -12.95 1.29 8.21
N ASN A 391 -13.31 0.62 9.30
CA ASN A 391 -12.65 0.81 10.60
C ASN A 391 -11.23 0.23 10.60
N ALA A 392 -11.03 -0.96 10.02
CA ALA A 392 -9.72 -1.58 9.88
C ALA A 392 -8.75 -0.70 9.07
N GLY A 393 -9.21 -0.12 7.95
CA GLY A 393 -8.38 0.78 7.14
C GLY A 393 -7.99 2.08 7.85
N ARG A 394 -8.87 2.61 8.71
CA ARG A 394 -8.56 3.79 9.53
C ARG A 394 -7.53 3.50 10.60
N LEU A 395 -7.62 2.32 11.23
CA LEU A 395 -6.66 1.88 12.23
C LEU A 395 -5.27 1.75 11.62
N GLN A 396 -5.16 1.08 10.46
CA GLN A 396 -3.88 0.91 9.78
C GLN A 396 -3.24 2.25 9.38
N ALA A 397 -4.02 3.18 8.82
CA ALA A 397 -3.51 4.51 8.48
C ALA A 397 -3.03 5.28 9.73
N SER A 398 -3.75 5.18 10.84
CA SER A 398 -3.36 5.79 12.11
C SER A 398 -2.08 5.16 12.70
N GLU A 399 -1.90 3.85 12.53
CA GLU A 399 -0.69 3.14 12.96
C GLU A 399 0.53 3.55 12.13
N GLU A 400 0.36 3.67 10.80
CA GLU A 400 1.41 4.13 9.88
C GLU A 400 1.85 5.57 10.21
N ASP A 401 0.90 6.49 10.42
CA ASP A 401 1.19 7.88 10.78
C ASP A 401 1.90 7.97 12.15
N SER A 402 1.44 7.21 13.15
CA SER A 402 2.05 7.16 14.48
C SER A 402 3.47 6.59 14.45
N ALA A 403 3.71 5.56 13.65
CA ALA A 403 5.04 4.98 13.46
C ALA A 403 6.00 5.98 12.81
N GLN A 404 5.57 6.70 11.78
CA GLN A 404 6.38 7.73 11.12
C GLN A 404 6.73 8.88 12.07
N GLN A 405 5.77 9.35 12.88
CA GLN A 405 6.01 10.39 13.87
C GLN A 405 7.00 9.95 14.95
N THR A 406 6.85 8.72 15.44
CA THR A 406 7.76 8.14 16.45
C THR A 406 9.18 8.00 15.90
N GLN A 407 9.34 7.58 14.65
CA GLN A 407 10.65 7.49 14.01
C GLN A 407 11.32 8.86 13.88
N ARG A 408 10.61 9.87 13.34
CA ARG A 408 11.14 11.24 13.22
C ARG A 408 11.54 11.82 14.57
N ARG A 409 10.73 11.58 15.60
CA ARG A 409 11.03 12.02 16.96
C ARG A 409 12.29 11.38 17.52
N ARG A 410 12.46 10.06 17.33
CA ARG A 410 13.68 9.34 17.74
C ARG A 410 14.91 9.85 17.01
N GLU A 411 14.82 10.11 15.71
CA GLU A 411 15.94 10.65 14.92
C GLU A 411 16.35 12.05 15.39
N LEU A 412 15.39 12.91 15.75
CA LEU A 412 15.68 14.24 16.31
C LEU A 412 16.27 14.17 17.72
N GLU A 413 15.72 13.32 18.59
CA GLU A 413 16.25 13.08 19.94
C GLU A 413 17.68 12.54 19.89
N GLU A 414 17.98 11.64 18.95
CA GLU A 414 19.31 11.09 18.70
C GLU A 414 20.29 12.18 18.23
N ARG A 415 19.92 12.97 17.21
CA ARG A 415 20.75 14.07 16.72
C ARG A 415 21.06 15.10 17.81
N ASN A 416 20.07 15.46 18.62
CA ASN A 416 20.26 16.38 19.75
C ASN A 416 21.08 15.78 20.89
N ARG A 417 21.02 14.45 21.09
CA ARG A 417 21.91 13.78 22.05
C ARG A 417 23.35 13.80 21.56
N ILE A 418 23.60 13.40 20.31
CA ILE A 418 24.93 13.42 19.69
C ILE A 418 25.52 14.83 19.73
N ALA A 419 24.74 15.86 19.38
CA ALA A 419 25.21 17.25 19.42
C ALA A 419 25.61 17.72 20.84
N ARG A 420 24.89 17.26 21.89
CA ARG A 420 25.24 17.56 23.29
C ARG A 420 26.47 16.80 23.75
N GLU A 421 26.55 15.50 23.49
CA GLU A 421 27.73 14.68 23.84
C GLU A 421 29.01 15.20 23.15
N LEU A 422 28.90 15.60 21.87
CA LEU A 422 30.00 16.24 21.15
C LEU A 422 30.37 17.59 21.78
N HIS A 423 29.39 18.40 22.19
CA HIS A 423 29.64 19.66 22.86
C HIS A 423 30.41 19.45 24.17
N ASP A 424 29.94 18.55 25.02
CA ASP A 424 30.51 18.35 26.34
C ASP A 424 31.94 17.80 26.26
N VAL A 425 32.19 16.80 25.39
CA VAL A 425 33.52 16.17 25.27
C VAL A 425 34.52 17.08 24.58
N VAL A 426 34.17 17.66 23.43
CA VAL A 426 35.13 18.43 22.62
C VAL A 426 35.30 19.84 23.17
N ALA A 427 34.23 20.53 23.58
CA ALA A 427 34.36 21.89 24.10
C ALA A 427 35.10 21.93 25.44
N HIS A 428 34.88 20.94 26.31
CA HIS A 428 35.62 20.83 27.57
C HIS A 428 37.10 20.55 27.31
N SER A 429 37.42 19.57 26.46
CA SER A 429 38.80 19.19 26.14
C SER A 429 39.60 20.35 25.52
N MET A 430 39.01 21.06 24.54
CA MET A 430 39.65 22.22 23.92
C MET A 430 39.82 23.40 24.88
N SER A 431 38.86 23.60 25.81
CA SER A 431 38.97 24.65 26.83
C SER A 431 40.11 24.36 27.81
N VAL A 432 40.25 23.10 28.23
CA VAL A 432 41.37 22.67 29.10
C VAL A 432 42.71 22.86 28.40
N ILE A 433 42.83 22.45 27.13
CA ILE A 433 44.06 22.64 26.33
C ILE A 433 44.39 24.14 26.21
N SER A 434 43.40 24.98 25.91
CA SER A 434 43.59 26.44 25.84
C SER A 434 44.09 27.02 27.16
N VAL A 435 43.52 26.62 28.30
CA VAL A 435 43.93 27.12 29.63
C VAL A 435 45.31 26.60 30.02
N GLN A 436 45.60 25.32 29.77
CA GLN A 436 46.91 24.73 30.06
C GLN A 436 48.02 25.38 29.23
N ALA A 437 47.79 25.58 27.93
CA ALA A 437 48.73 26.25 27.05
C ALA A 437 48.94 27.73 27.46
N ALA A 438 47.87 28.47 27.76
CA ALA A 438 47.97 29.88 28.18
C ALA A 438 48.67 30.08 29.54
N THR A 439 48.59 29.09 30.44
CA THR A 439 49.19 29.15 31.79
C THR A 439 50.58 28.53 31.89
N ALA A 440 51.07 27.86 30.83
CA ALA A 440 52.35 27.15 30.83
C ALA A 440 53.53 28.03 31.25
N LYS A 441 53.60 29.28 30.76
CA LYS A 441 54.66 30.24 31.11
C LYS A 441 54.72 30.63 32.59
N TYR A 442 53.62 30.49 33.32
CA TYR A 442 53.54 30.80 34.75
C TYR A 442 53.78 29.57 35.63
N ARG A 443 53.57 28.36 35.10
CA ARG A 443 53.70 27.09 35.83
C ARG A 443 55.05 26.42 35.68
N THR A 444 55.83 26.79 34.65
CA THR A 444 57.15 26.21 34.37
C THR A 444 58.21 27.33 34.33
N PRO A 445 58.86 27.62 35.48
CA PRO A 445 59.92 28.62 35.54
C PRO A 445 61.11 28.21 34.66
N GLY A 446 61.64 29.13 33.84
CA GLY A 446 62.79 28.87 32.95
C GLY A 446 62.45 28.43 31.52
N ILE A 447 61.18 28.50 31.12
CA ILE A 447 60.77 28.24 29.73
C ILE A 447 61.35 29.31 28.78
N GLY A 448 62.04 28.88 27.71
CA GLY A 448 62.66 29.76 26.73
C GLY A 448 61.64 30.48 25.84
N GLU A 449 62.02 31.62 25.24
CA GLU A 449 61.11 32.45 24.42
C GLU A 449 60.44 31.69 23.26
N SER A 450 61.13 30.75 22.60
CA SER A 450 60.52 30.00 21.50
C SER A 450 59.40 29.08 21.97
N ALA A 451 59.58 28.40 23.11
CA ALA A 451 58.56 27.54 23.70
C ALA A 451 57.34 28.36 24.18
N GLN A 452 57.54 29.58 24.68
CA GLN A 452 56.42 30.48 25.03
C GLN A 452 55.56 30.81 23.81
N ARG A 453 56.19 31.11 22.66
CA ARG A 453 55.47 31.40 21.41
C ARG A 453 54.68 30.20 20.91
N GLU A 454 55.23 28.99 20.98
CA GLU A 454 54.52 27.76 20.63
C GLU A 454 53.28 27.53 21.52
N PHE A 455 53.40 27.72 22.85
CA PHE A 455 52.24 27.60 23.75
C PHE A 455 51.17 28.66 23.50
N ASP A 456 51.57 29.90 23.18
CA ASP A 456 50.62 30.96 22.80
C ASP A 456 49.89 30.64 21.48
N GLU A 457 50.57 30.01 20.51
CA GLU A 457 49.95 29.51 19.28
C GLU A 457 48.99 28.35 19.52
N ILE A 458 49.34 27.37 20.37
CA ILE A 458 48.45 26.27 20.76
C ILE A 458 47.18 26.80 21.44
N ALA A 459 47.32 27.79 22.33
CA ALA A 459 46.18 28.43 22.99
C ALA A 459 45.28 29.18 22.00
N ARG A 460 45.86 29.83 20.99
CA ARG A 460 45.12 30.56 19.94
C ARG A 460 44.37 29.60 19.03
N SER A 461 45.04 28.53 18.57
CA SER A 461 44.47 27.49 17.72
C SER A 461 43.31 26.75 18.42
N SER A 462 43.45 26.44 19.71
CA SER A 462 42.39 25.80 20.50
C SER A 462 41.15 26.69 20.65
N ARG A 463 41.33 28.01 20.82
CA ARG A 463 40.21 28.98 20.86
C ARG A 463 39.52 29.13 19.51
N GLN A 464 40.27 29.09 18.42
CA GLN A 464 39.73 29.13 17.08
C GLN A 464 38.89 27.89 16.78
N ALA A 465 39.41 26.69 17.08
CA ALA A 465 38.69 25.42 16.91
C ALA A 465 37.37 25.38 17.72
N LEU A 466 37.36 25.93 18.94
CA LEU A 466 36.14 26.11 19.74
C LEU A 466 35.11 27.01 19.07
N GLY A 467 35.55 28.10 18.45
CA GLY A 467 34.67 29.02 17.71
C GLY A 467 34.04 28.36 16.48
N GLU A 468 34.84 27.65 15.69
CA GLU A 468 34.40 26.94 14.49
C GLU A 468 33.41 25.80 14.83
N MET A 469 33.68 25.04 15.90
CA MET A 469 32.78 23.99 16.37
C MET A 469 31.43 24.52 16.87
N ARG A 470 31.41 25.62 17.64
CA ARG A 470 30.15 26.24 18.11
C ARG A 470 29.30 26.73 16.94
N MET A 471 29.93 27.27 15.91
CA MET A 471 29.25 27.68 14.68
C MET A 471 28.61 26.48 13.95
N LEU A 472 29.33 25.37 13.81
CA LEU A 472 28.80 24.15 13.17
C LEU A 472 27.68 23.49 13.98
N LEU A 473 27.77 23.49 15.32
CA LEU A 473 26.70 22.98 16.19
C LEU A 473 25.46 23.87 16.20
N GLY A 474 25.63 25.19 16.10
CA GLY A 474 24.52 26.13 15.93
C GLY A 474 23.71 25.85 14.65
N ILE A 475 24.38 25.47 13.57
CA ILE A 475 23.73 25.08 12.30
C ILE A 475 22.97 23.75 12.44
N LEU A 476 23.48 22.79 13.24
CA LEU A 476 22.87 21.47 13.42
C LEU A 476 21.67 21.44 14.38
N ARG A 477 21.60 22.35 15.36
CA ARG A 477 20.49 22.42 16.32
C ARG A 477 19.22 23.06 15.74
N GLY A 478 19.32 23.78 14.61
CA GLY A 478 18.17 24.44 14.00
C GLY A 478 17.50 25.46 14.93
N GLU A 479 18.22 25.92 15.94
CA GLU A 479 17.76 26.92 16.90
C GLU A 479 18.65 28.14 16.76
N ASP A 480 18.02 29.23 16.33
CA ASP A 480 18.27 30.55 16.89
C ASP A 480 18.34 30.39 18.42
N GLU A 481 19.53 30.15 18.98
CA GLU A 481 19.76 30.41 20.40
C GLU A 481 19.55 31.92 20.57
N ALA A 482 18.31 32.30 20.90
CA ALA A 482 17.95 33.67 21.22
C ALA A 482 18.89 34.13 22.33
N PRO A 483 19.78 35.11 22.07
CA PRO A 483 20.58 35.68 23.13
C PRO A 483 19.60 36.27 24.15
N THR A 484 19.73 35.91 25.42
CA THR A 484 18.93 36.40 26.55
C THR A 484 19.16 37.89 26.88
N GLY A 485 19.61 38.68 25.91
CA GLY A 485 19.78 40.13 25.99
C GLY A 485 18.67 40.88 25.21
N PRO A 486 18.56 42.20 25.39
CA PRO A 486 17.68 43.02 24.56
C PRO A 486 18.00 42.80 23.08
N THR A 487 16.97 42.70 22.24
CA THR A 487 17.11 42.50 20.79
C THR A 487 17.96 43.63 20.19
N PRO A 488 19.08 43.33 19.53
CA PRO A 488 20.00 44.36 19.06
C PRO A 488 19.35 45.24 17.99
N GLY A 489 19.54 46.55 18.12
CA GLY A 489 18.98 47.60 17.28
C GLY A 489 20.01 48.25 16.36
N LEU A 490 19.59 49.32 15.70
CA LEU A 490 20.46 50.09 14.81
C LEU A 490 21.56 50.82 15.60
N GLU A 491 21.24 51.28 16.80
CA GLU A 491 22.11 51.94 17.77
C GLU A 491 23.33 51.08 18.15
N ASP A 492 23.18 49.75 18.12
CA ASP A 492 24.24 48.80 18.46
C ASP A 492 25.26 48.59 17.33
N ILE A 493 24.99 49.09 16.11
CA ILE A 493 25.91 48.98 14.97
C ILE A 493 27.22 49.73 15.27
N GLY A 494 27.15 50.86 15.98
CA GLY A 494 28.35 51.59 16.39
C GLY A 494 29.26 50.73 17.26
N GLN A 495 28.68 50.04 18.25
CA GLN A 495 29.41 49.13 19.14
C GLN A 495 29.95 47.90 18.39
N LEU A 496 29.18 47.39 17.42
CA LEU A 496 29.61 46.30 16.54
C LEU A 496 30.85 46.72 15.71
N VAL A 497 30.86 47.94 15.17
CA VAL A 497 32.03 48.48 14.44
C VAL A 497 33.24 48.62 15.36
N GLU A 498 33.08 49.18 16.57
CA GLU A 498 34.21 49.33 17.50
C GLU A 498 34.77 47.99 17.97
N SER A 499 33.90 47.01 18.28
CA SER A 499 34.33 45.66 18.66
C SER A 499 35.09 44.97 17.52
N THR A 500 34.66 45.20 16.27
CA THR A 500 35.34 44.68 15.09
C THR A 500 36.69 45.39 14.86
N ARG A 501 36.79 46.70 15.08
CA ARG A 501 38.08 47.43 15.06
C ARG A 501 39.06 46.91 16.11
N ALA A 502 38.57 46.60 17.32
CA ALA A 502 39.39 46.05 18.40
C ALA A 502 40.03 44.69 18.04
N SER A 503 39.46 43.98 17.04
CA SER A 503 40.04 42.75 16.49
C SER A 503 41.14 42.98 15.44
N GLY A 504 41.51 44.22 15.16
CA GLY A 504 42.57 44.61 14.19
C GLY A 504 42.05 45.03 12.81
N ALA A 505 40.74 45.17 12.63
CA ALA A 505 40.13 45.57 11.37
C ALA A 505 40.24 47.09 11.12
N THR A 506 40.56 47.50 9.89
CA THR A 506 40.53 48.93 9.51
C THR A 506 39.14 49.29 8.98
N ILE A 507 38.31 49.92 9.81
CA ILE A 507 36.91 50.24 9.47
C ILE A 507 36.67 51.75 9.49
N ARG A 508 36.18 52.34 8.40
CA ARG A 508 35.66 53.71 8.34
C ARG A 508 34.15 53.67 8.43
N ALA A 509 33.56 54.44 9.34
CA ALA A 509 32.12 54.45 9.54
C ALA A 509 31.57 55.88 9.41
N HIS A 510 30.53 56.05 8.58
CA HIS A 510 29.92 57.34 8.29
C HIS A 510 28.40 57.29 8.48
N GLY A 511 27.84 58.34 9.08
CA GLY A 511 26.38 58.55 9.16
C GLY A 511 25.62 57.70 10.18
N LEU A 512 26.29 56.88 11.00
CA LEU A 512 25.65 56.04 12.02
C LEU A 512 25.03 56.82 13.21
N GLY A 513 25.53 58.03 13.51
CA GLY A 513 25.12 58.82 14.68
C GLY A 513 24.00 59.85 14.45
N ALA A 514 23.49 59.99 13.22
CA ALA A 514 22.55 61.05 12.83
C ALA A 514 21.25 60.51 12.21
N LEU A 515 20.88 59.27 12.54
CA LEU A 515 19.72 58.59 11.97
C LEU A 515 18.47 58.83 12.84
N PRO A 516 17.28 59.05 12.24
CA PRO A 516 16.03 59.15 12.98
C PRO A 516 15.67 57.81 13.65
N GLU A 517 14.70 57.82 14.54
CA GLU A 517 14.18 56.59 15.17
C GLU A 517 13.67 55.61 14.09
N ILE A 518 14.18 54.37 14.11
CA ILE A 518 13.92 53.34 13.10
C ILE A 518 13.08 52.22 13.72
N PRO A 519 12.08 51.68 13.01
CA PRO A 519 11.32 50.52 13.49
C PRO A 519 12.22 49.36 13.91
N SER A 520 11.93 48.73 15.05
CA SER A 520 12.78 47.70 15.67
C SER A 520 13.10 46.51 14.75
N ALA A 521 12.14 46.07 13.94
CA ALA A 521 12.35 45.01 12.95
C ALA A 521 13.36 45.42 11.86
N VAL A 522 13.31 46.68 11.42
CA VAL A 522 14.24 47.25 10.43
C VAL A 522 15.62 47.46 11.06
N GLY A 523 15.67 47.93 12.31
CA GLY A 523 16.92 48.05 13.08
C GLY A 523 17.63 46.71 13.27
N LEU A 524 16.90 45.64 13.60
CA LEU A 524 17.44 44.30 13.71
C LEU A 524 17.94 43.76 12.37
N ALA A 525 17.18 43.96 11.29
CA ALA A 525 17.60 43.56 9.94
C ALA A 525 18.88 44.30 9.51
N ALA A 526 18.97 45.60 9.78
CA ALA A 526 20.16 46.41 9.55
C ALA A 526 21.37 45.92 10.37
N TYR A 527 21.18 45.68 11.67
CA TYR A 527 22.23 45.16 12.56
C TYR A 527 22.79 43.83 12.05
N ARG A 528 21.91 42.87 11.74
CA ARG A 528 22.30 41.55 11.23
C ARG A 528 22.98 41.62 9.86
N LEU A 529 22.58 42.57 9.01
CA LEU A 529 23.25 42.82 7.74
C LEU A 529 24.69 43.29 7.98
N VAL A 530 24.91 44.32 8.82
CA VAL A 530 26.26 44.81 9.10
C VAL A 530 27.12 43.73 9.75
N GLN A 531 26.55 42.96 10.68
CA GLN A 531 27.25 41.85 11.33
C GLN A 531 27.74 40.80 10.34
N GLU A 532 26.85 40.34 9.46
CA GLU A 532 27.19 39.33 8.45
C GLU A 532 28.16 39.91 7.41
N ALA A 533 27.99 41.17 6.99
CA ALA A 533 28.86 41.83 6.02
C ALA A 533 30.28 42.07 6.57
N LEU A 534 30.42 42.51 7.83
CA LEU A 534 31.72 42.67 8.50
C LEU A 534 32.41 41.32 8.71
N SER A 535 31.66 40.30 9.12
CA SER A 535 32.16 38.92 9.25
C SER A 535 32.70 38.40 7.89
N ASN A 536 31.95 38.63 6.81
CA ASN A 536 32.35 38.25 5.46
C ASN A 536 33.59 39.02 4.98
N ALA A 537 33.68 40.32 5.24
CA ALA A 537 34.86 41.11 4.90
C ALA A 537 36.12 40.61 5.63
N LEU A 538 36.01 40.29 6.92
CA LEU A 538 37.13 39.73 7.69
C LEU A 538 37.54 38.34 7.22
N ARG A 539 36.58 37.52 6.81
CA ARG A 539 36.83 36.16 6.33
C ARG A 539 37.39 36.11 4.92
N HIS A 540 36.90 36.95 4.02
CA HIS A 540 37.16 36.86 2.58
C HIS A 540 38.13 37.93 2.05
N ALA A 541 38.34 39.02 2.79
CA ALA A 541 39.28 40.08 2.42
C ALA A 541 40.08 40.56 3.66
N PRO A 542 40.86 39.68 4.31
CA PRO A 542 41.63 40.05 5.50
C PRO A 542 42.61 41.19 5.19
N GLY A 543 42.68 42.18 6.09
CA GLY A 543 43.51 43.37 5.93
C GLY A 543 42.97 44.44 4.98
N SER A 544 41.80 44.22 4.35
CA SER A 544 41.12 45.27 3.57
C SER A 544 40.58 46.39 4.47
N THR A 545 40.46 47.59 3.91
CA THR A 545 39.72 48.67 4.56
C THR A 545 38.24 48.47 4.29
N VAL A 546 37.42 48.47 5.35
CA VAL A 546 35.96 48.35 5.24
C VAL A 546 35.32 49.70 5.52
N GLU A 547 34.42 50.14 4.65
CA GLU A 547 33.63 51.34 4.79
C GLU A 547 32.18 50.98 5.08
N VAL A 548 31.64 51.46 6.21
CA VAL A 548 30.25 51.30 6.62
C VAL A 548 29.57 52.65 6.53
N THR A 549 28.57 52.78 5.67
CA THR A 549 27.81 54.03 5.49
C THR A 549 26.33 53.78 5.76
N ALA A 550 25.72 54.68 6.53
CA ALA A 550 24.29 54.67 6.77
C ALA A 550 23.73 56.07 6.52
N ARG A 551 22.65 56.15 5.73
CA ARG A 551 21.95 57.42 5.46
C ARG A 551 20.48 57.19 5.23
N VAL A 552 19.65 58.13 5.64
CA VAL A 552 18.23 58.14 5.28
C VAL A 552 18.03 59.02 4.05
N ALA A 553 17.39 58.48 3.03
CA ALA A 553 16.98 59.20 1.83
C ALA A 553 15.66 58.63 1.31
N ASP A 554 14.74 59.49 0.88
CA ASP A 554 13.46 59.10 0.27
C ASP A 554 12.60 58.17 1.14
N GLY A 555 12.62 58.35 2.47
CA GLY A 555 11.88 57.49 3.41
C GLY A 555 12.44 56.07 3.53
N ARG A 556 13.67 55.83 3.06
CA ARG A 556 14.38 54.55 3.18
C ARG A 556 15.73 54.73 3.88
N LEU A 557 16.09 53.78 4.74
CA LEU A 557 17.46 53.65 5.24
C LEU A 557 18.30 52.98 4.15
N ARG A 558 19.30 53.69 3.64
CA ARG A 558 20.33 53.13 2.77
C ARG A 558 21.56 52.80 3.61
N LEU A 559 21.91 51.53 3.64
CA LEU A 559 23.01 50.98 4.41
C LEU A 559 23.97 50.28 3.44
N SER A 560 25.23 50.69 3.43
CA SER A 560 26.24 50.10 2.55
C SER A 560 27.48 49.70 3.35
N VAL A 561 27.97 48.48 3.09
CA VAL A 561 29.23 47.96 3.60
C VAL A 561 30.09 47.60 2.41
N VAL A 562 31.23 48.29 2.27
CA VAL A 562 32.15 48.12 1.13
C VAL A 562 33.54 47.79 1.66
N ASN A 563 34.14 46.69 1.23
CA ASN A 563 35.55 46.42 1.52
C ASN A 563 36.42 46.65 0.28
N SER A 564 37.63 47.18 0.49
CA SER A 564 38.64 47.35 -0.56
C SER A 564 39.27 46.02 -0.97
N VAL A 565 40.11 46.04 -2.02
CA VAL A 565 40.97 44.91 -2.38
C VAL A 565 41.88 44.55 -1.19
N PRO A 566 42.06 43.25 -0.87
CA PRO A 566 43.01 42.83 0.16
C PRO A 566 44.47 43.14 -0.26
N PRO A 567 45.34 43.59 0.66
CA PRO A 567 46.73 43.97 0.35
C PRO A 567 47.61 42.81 -0.18
N THR A 568 47.27 41.57 0.17
CA THR A 568 47.92 40.34 -0.30
C THR A 568 46.95 39.61 -1.22
N GLY A 569 47.27 39.56 -2.50
CA GLY A 569 46.37 39.21 -3.61
C GLY A 569 46.04 37.73 -3.81
N ASP A 570 45.62 37.00 -2.77
CA ASP A 570 45.05 35.66 -2.93
C ASP A 570 43.65 35.58 -2.31
N LEU A 571 42.62 35.60 -3.16
CA LEU A 571 41.25 35.24 -2.79
C LEU A 571 41.17 33.72 -2.65
N VAL A 572 41.35 33.19 -1.45
CA VAL A 572 41.14 31.76 -1.18
C VAL A 572 39.63 31.47 -1.16
N PRO A 573 39.09 30.60 -2.04
CA PRO A 573 37.68 30.21 -1.97
C PRO A 573 37.46 29.35 -0.72
N ALA A 574 36.74 29.87 0.27
CA ALA A 574 36.35 29.10 1.45
C ALA A 574 35.05 28.29 1.17
N PRO A 575 34.96 27.02 1.62
CA PRO A 575 33.73 26.23 1.48
C PRO A 575 32.58 26.88 2.27
N GLY A 576 31.43 27.11 1.62
CA GLY A 576 30.24 27.76 2.23
C GLY A 576 29.87 29.14 1.66
N ALA A 577 30.57 29.61 0.63
CA ALA A 577 30.28 30.87 -0.06
C ALA A 577 28.85 30.89 -0.64
N GLY A 578 27.91 31.51 0.08
CA GLY A 578 26.54 31.74 -0.40
C GLY A 578 25.45 31.76 0.68
N LEU A 579 25.65 31.07 1.81
CA LEU A 579 24.64 31.00 2.89
C LEU A 579 24.45 32.35 3.60
N GLY A 580 25.54 33.07 3.86
CA GLY A 580 25.50 34.39 4.51
C GLY A 580 24.75 35.44 3.68
N LEU A 581 24.99 35.47 2.36
CA LEU A 581 24.32 36.39 1.44
C LEU A 581 22.84 36.06 1.24
N ALA A 582 22.49 34.76 1.22
CA ALA A 582 21.09 34.32 1.20
C ALA A 582 20.34 34.76 2.47
N GLY A 583 20.95 34.59 3.65
CA GLY A 583 20.37 35.05 4.91
C GLY A 583 20.21 36.57 5.00
N ILE A 584 21.16 37.35 4.45
CA ILE A 584 21.01 38.81 4.34
C ILE A 584 19.78 39.14 3.48
N ARG A 585 19.64 38.52 2.30
CA ARG A 585 18.52 38.77 1.38
C ARG A 585 17.17 38.44 1.99
N GLU A 586 17.07 37.31 2.68
CA GLU A 586 15.83 36.87 3.34
C GLU A 586 15.42 37.87 4.44
N ARG A 587 16.35 38.27 5.31
CA ARG A 587 16.07 39.23 6.40
C ARG A 587 15.70 40.62 5.90
N VAL A 588 16.38 41.11 4.84
CA VAL A 588 16.07 42.39 4.21
C VAL A 588 14.69 42.34 3.53
N SER A 589 14.39 41.25 2.83
CA SER A 589 13.09 41.07 2.16
C SER A 589 11.94 40.93 3.16
N ALA A 590 12.18 40.31 4.32
CA ALA A 590 11.18 40.14 5.38
C ALA A 590 10.65 41.46 5.95
N VAL A 591 11.46 42.53 5.87
CA VAL A 591 11.05 43.89 6.25
C VAL A 591 10.66 44.76 5.05
N GLY A 592 10.46 44.15 3.87
CA GLY A 592 10.08 44.86 2.64
C GLY A 592 11.21 45.68 2.00
N GLY A 593 12.46 45.40 2.37
CA GLY A 593 13.64 46.05 1.80
C GLY A 593 14.21 45.33 0.58
N GLU A 594 15.17 45.99 -0.07
CA GLU A 594 15.93 45.49 -1.21
C GLU A 594 17.42 45.40 -0.85
N VAL A 595 18.13 44.38 -1.33
CA VAL A 595 19.58 44.26 -1.15
C VAL A 595 20.28 43.92 -2.48
N GLU A 596 21.36 44.63 -2.76
CA GLU A 596 22.26 44.43 -3.88
C GLU A 596 23.65 44.04 -3.33
N THR A 597 24.24 42.96 -3.85
CA THR A 597 25.56 42.49 -3.43
C THR A 597 26.41 42.14 -4.63
N GLY A 598 27.66 42.60 -4.67
CA GLY A 598 28.53 42.34 -5.81
C GLY A 598 29.94 42.93 -5.68
N PRO A 599 30.87 42.55 -6.58
CA PRO A 599 32.20 43.12 -6.63
C PRO A 599 32.16 44.59 -7.03
N THR A 600 33.05 45.42 -6.47
CA THR A 600 33.21 46.81 -6.88
C THR A 600 34.16 46.93 -8.08
N PRO A 601 34.05 47.99 -8.90
CA PRO A 601 34.97 48.24 -10.02
C PRO A 601 36.44 48.34 -9.60
N GLU A 602 36.68 48.71 -8.34
CA GLU A 602 38.00 48.86 -7.73
C GLU A 602 38.56 47.53 -7.21
N GLY A 603 37.84 46.41 -7.38
CA GLY A 603 38.24 45.06 -6.99
C GLY A 603 37.84 44.64 -5.56
N GLY A 604 37.03 45.46 -4.89
CA GLY A 604 36.44 45.17 -3.59
C GLY A 604 35.11 44.43 -3.68
N PHE A 605 34.35 44.38 -2.58
CA PHE A 605 32.99 43.83 -2.56
C PHE A 605 32.04 44.77 -1.80
N CYS A 606 30.82 44.91 -2.30
CA CYS A 606 29.79 45.81 -1.76
C CYS A 606 28.53 45.01 -1.40
N VAL A 607 27.97 45.34 -0.23
CA VAL A 607 26.63 44.95 0.20
C VAL A 607 25.86 46.24 0.47
N GLU A 608 24.87 46.55 -0.38
CA GLU A 608 24.02 47.73 -0.22
C GLU A 608 22.56 47.30 -0.01
N ALA A 609 21.93 47.79 1.05
CA ALA A 609 20.52 47.57 1.34
C ALA A 609 19.73 48.87 1.40
N ARG A 610 18.49 48.82 0.93
CA ARG A 610 17.48 49.88 1.00
C ARG A 610 16.30 49.35 1.81
N LEU A 611 16.17 49.82 3.04
CA LEU A 611 15.17 49.36 3.99
C LEU A 611 14.06 50.43 4.14
N PRO A 612 12.77 50.09 4.04
CA PRO A 612 11.68 51.04 4.21
C PRO A 612 11.57 51.51 5.66
N LEU A 613 11.24 52.79 5.87
CA LEU A 613 11.02 53.39 7.20
C LEU A 613 9.53 53.68 7.48
N ALA A 614 8.62 53.23 6.61
CA ALA A 614 7.18 53.52 6.63
C ALA A 614 6.34 52.29 6.92
#